data_AF-A0A1H9GV75-F1
#
_entry.id   AF-A0A1H9GV75-F1
#
_cell.length_a   1.000
_cell.length_b   1.000
_cell.length_c   1.000
_cell.angle_alpha   90.00
_cell.angle_beta   90.00
_cell.angle_gamma   90.00
#
_symmetry.space_group_name_H-M   'P 1'
#
loop_
_entity.id
_entity.type
_entity.pdbx_description
1 polymer ?
#
loop_
_entity_poly.entity_id
_entity_poly.type
_entity_poly.pdbx_seq_one_letter_code
_entity_poly.pdbx_strand_id
1 'polypeptide(L)'
;MSNTLLIGKDLPDGLAFAEALADSGRSVFGTAKTEADAAKFESEKIYATTWNKSSAVSAHSVIIRAETKLENLDEAIFYFDASTFCSQFELDRTEDISNGIDSMISGFLYSSNELLKRIDQRKEKISVLFLVKEYPSKYELISSKAVGLVPASTIVSTAQAAFCALAESFSTNVADRDYLSVILAKCSYSNELYKNEDAIADWTVSSLNTVKTMKNPQTVKQAGTWNKVGGKLQTGFALFR
;
A
#
# COMPACT_ATOMS: atom_id res chain seq x y z
N MET A 1 -9.25 18.17 0.74
CA MET A 1 -9.53 17.07 1.69
C MET A 1 -9.71 15.84 0.83
N SER A 2 -8.98 14.76 1.12
CA SER A 2 -9.07 13.51 0.35
C SER A 2 -9.54 12.38 1.25
N ASN A 3 -10.38 11.52 0.71
CA ASN A 3 -10.85 10.31 1.35
C ASN A 3 -9.98 9.13 0.92
N THR A 4 -9.31 8.49 1.88
CA THR A 4 -8.23 7.54 1.65
C THR A 4 -8.55 6.17 2.26
N LEU A 5 -8.54 5.13 1.43
CA LEU A 5 -8.58 3.74 1.88
C LEU A 5 -7.14 3.24 2.15
N LEU A 6 -6.87 2.67 3.32
CA LEU A 6 -5.57 2.08 3.69
C LEU A 6 -5.72 0.56 3.90
N ILE A 7 -5.04 -0.23 3.07
CA ILE A 7 -5.03 -1.70 3.12
C ILE A 7 -3.59 -2.20 3.31
N GLY A 8 -3.43 -3.21 4.17
CA GLY A 8 -2.17 -3.98 4.29
C GLY A 8 -1.40 -3.75 5.58
N LYS A 9 -1.63 -2.63 6.26
CA LYS A 9 -1.06 -2.31 7.57
C LYS A 9 -2.19 -2.11 8.57
N ASP A 10 -2.64 -3.22 9.15
CA ASP A 10 -3.79 -3.22 10.06
C ASP A 10 -3.47 -2.45 11.35
N LEU A 11 -4.45 -1.74 11.91
CA LEU A 11 -4.35 -1.11 13.23
C LEU A 11 -4.21 -2.19 14.32
N PRO A 12 -3.32 -2.00 15.32
CA PRO A 12 -2.57 -0.77 15.64
C PRO A 12 -1.27 -0.53 14.86
N ASP A 13 -0.75 -1.51 14.13
CA ASP A 13 0.60 -1.42 13.51
C ASP A 13 0.69 -0.26 12.49
N GLY A 14 -0.43 0.07 11.84
CA GLY A 14 -0.54 1.17 10.88
C GLY A 14 -0.90 2.53 11.46
N LEU A 15 -1.03 2.67 12.79
CA LEU A 15 -1.62 3.86 13.41
C LEU A 15 -0.82 5.13 13.13
N ALA A 16 0.48 5.15 13.37
CA ALA A 16 1.31 6.34 13.14
C ALA A 16 1.23 6.84 11.69
N PHE A 17 1.25 5.91 10.72
CA PHE A 17 1.06 6.25 9.31
C PHE A 17 -0.33 6.84 9.04
N ALA A 18 -1.38 6.25 9.61
CA ALA A 18 -2.76 6.73 9.46
C ALA A 18 -2.99 8.11 10.12
N GLU A 19 -2.38 8.34 11.29
CA GLU A 19 -2.40 9.63 12.00
C GLU A 19 -1.71 10.71 11.17
N ALA A 20 -0.51 10.45 10.65
CA ALA A 20 0.18 11.40 9.77
C ALA A 20 -0.61 11.71 8.49
N LEU A 21 -1.30 10.72 7.90
CA LEU A 21 -2.23 10.98 6.80
C LEU A 21 -3.41 11.88 7.24
N ALA A 22 -4.00 11.62 8.41
CA ALA A 22 -5.12 12.40 8.94
C ALA A 22 -4.73 13.86 9.28
N ASP A 23 -3.53 14.05 9.83
CA ASP A 23 -2.93 15.35 10.13
C ASP A 23 -2.68 16.18 8.86
N SER A 24 -2.41 15.52 7.73
CA SER A 24 -2.36 16.17 6.41
C SER A 24 -3.73 16.64 5.88
N GLY A 25 -4.82 16.37 6.61
CA GLY A 25 -6.18 16.73 6.24
C GLY A 25 -6.91 15.67 5.40
N ARG A 26 -6.52 14.39 5.50
CA ARG A 26 -7.24 13.26 4.90
C ARG A 26 -8.21 12.64 5.91
N SER A 27 -9.26 12.02 5.39
CA SER A 27 -10.07 11.08 6.16
C SER A 27 -9.64 9.68 5.74
N VAL A 28 -9.19 8.88 6.71
CA VAL A 28 -8.57 7.57 6.47
C VAL A 28 -9.53 6.48 6.91
N PHE A 29 -9.81 5.53 6.03
CA PHE A 29 -10.49 4.30 6.37
C PHE A 29 -9.50 3.14 6.24
N GLY A 30 -9.13 2.55 7.38
CA GLY A 30 -8.18 1.46 7.48
C GLY A 30 -8.82 0.12 7.78
N THR A 31 -7.96 -0.87 7.98
CA THR A 31 -8.31 -2.20 8.48
C THR A 31 -7.69 -2.38 9.87
N ALA A 32 -8.31 -3.21 10.72
CA ALA A 32 -7.84 -3.49 12.07
C ALA A 32 -7.72 -4.99 12.31
N LYS A 33 -6.80 -5.40 13.19
CA LYS A 33 -6.60 -6.81 13.56
C LYS A 33 -7.81 -7.39 14.30
N THR A 34 -8.46 -6.57 15.14
CA THR A 34 -9.62 -6.97 15.94
C THR A 34 -10.68 -5.86 15.95
N GLU A 35 -11.92 -6.23 16.30
CA GLU A 35 -13.01 -5.25 16.46
C GLU A 35 -12.73 -4.28 17.62
N ALA A 36 -12.04 -4.76 18.66
CA ALA A 36 -11.60 -3.92 19.76
C ALA A 36 -10.57 -2.87 19.30
N ASP A 37 -9.62 -3.25 18.44
CA ASP A 37 -8.68 -2.31 17.84
C ASP A 37 -9.40 -1.32 16.93
N ALA A 38 -10.35 -1.78 16.11
CA ALA A 38 -11.13 -0.91 15.25
C ALA A 38 -11.86 0.19 16.04
N ALA A 39 -12.51 -0.17 17.15
CA ALA A 39 -13.21 0.78 18.01
C ALA A 39 -12.26 1.67 18.82
N LYS A 40 -11.12 1.14 19.28
CA LYS A 40 -10.15 1.86 20.12
C LYS A 40 -9.46 3.00 19.39
N PHE A 41 -9.17 2.81 18.11
CA PHE A 41 -8.42 3.76 17.28
C PHE A 41 -9.33 4.58 16.34
N GLU A 42 -10.66 4.45 16.47
CA GLU A 42 -11.59 5.30 15.76
C GLU A 42 -11.50 6.75 16.29
N SER A 43 -11.36 7.70 15.37
CA SER A 43 -11.31 9.13 15.65
C SER A 43 -12.09 9.90 14.59
N GLU A 44 -12.13 11.24 14.68
CA GLU A 44 -12.87 12.08 13.72
C GLU A 44 -12.43 11.87 12.25
N LYS A 45 -11.17 11.47 12.03
CA LYS A 45 -10.59 11.30 10.69
C LYS A 45 -10.03 9.90 10.43
N ILE A 46 -10.07 8.99 11.40
CA ILE A 46 -9.58 7.63 11.23
C ILE A 46 -10.70 6.67 11.58
N TYR A 47 -11.05 5.82 10.62
CA TYR A 47 -12.07 4.81 10.75
C TYR A 47 -11.46 3.46 10.43
N ALA A 48 -12.01 2.39 10.99
CA ALA A 48 -11.50 1.06 10.71
C ALA A 48 -12.59 -0.01 10.79
N THR A 49 -12.31 -1.14 10.16
CA THR A 49 -13.11 -2.36 10.27
C THR A 49 -12.17 -3.55 10.32
N THR A 50 -12.62 -4.67 10.90
CA THR A 50 -11.94 -5.94 10.68
C THR A 50 -12.30 -6.53 9.32
N TRP A 51 -11.51 -7.52 8.90
CA TRP A 51 -11.73 -8.26 7.68
C TRP A 51 -11.02 -9.61 7.67
N ASN A 52 -11.47 -10.51 6.80
CA ASN A 52 -10.81 -11.77 6.49
C ASN A 52 -10.00 -11.61 5.21
N LYS A 53 -8.67 -11.62 5.33
CA LYS A 53 -7.71 -11.44 4.22
C LYS A 53 -7.81 -12.54 3.14
N SER A 54 -8.35 -13.70 3.47
CA SER A 54 -8.53 -14.82 2.53
C SER A 54 -9.90 -14.83 1.85
N SER A 55 -10.65 -13.71 1.88
CA SER A 55 -12.01 -13.66 1.35
C SER A 55 -12.24 -12.46 0.43
N ALA A 56 -12.59 -12.75 -0.83
CA ALA A 56 -13.06 -11.75 -1.79
C ALA A 56 -14.28 -10.97 -1.28
N VAL A 57 -15.21 -11.66 -0.62
CA VAL A 57 -16.42 -11.04 -0.06
C VAL A 57 -16.06 -10.07 1.05
N SER A 58 -15.07 -10.44 1.88
CA SER A 58 -14.59 -9.55 2.94
C SER A 58 -13.87 -8.33 2.35
N ALA A 59 -13.00 -8.52 1.36
CA ALA A 59 -12.31 -7.41 0.69
C ALA A 59 -13.29 -6.43 0.04
N HIS A 60 -14.30 -6.95 -0.67
CA HIS A 60 -15.39 -6.16 -1.23
C HIS A 60 -16.14 -5.37 -0.14
N SER A 61 -16.47 -6.04 0.97
CA SER A 61 -17.18 -5.41 2.09
C SER A 61 -16.39 -4.26 2.72
N VAL A 62 -15.06 -4.38 2.83
CA VAL A 62 -14.19 -3.29 3.32
C VAL A 62 -14.30 -2.06 2.42
N ILE A 63 -14.20 -2.25 1.10
CA ILE A 63 -14.28 -1.15 0.12
C ILE A 63 -15.64 -0.44 0.21
N ILE A 64 -16.74 -1.20 0.28
CA ILE A 64 -18.09 -0.62 0.40
C ILE A 64 -18.27 0.10 1.74
N ARG A 65 -17.76 -0.46 2.84
CA ARG A 65 -17.80 0.23 4.14
C ARG A 65 -17.00 1.53 4.13
N ALA A 66 -15.83 1.53 3.48
CA ALA A 66 -15.00 2.72 3.33
C ALA A 66 -15.75 3.81 2.54
N GLU A 67 -16.32 3.48 1.37
CA GLU A 67 -17.14 4.41 0.59
C GLU A 67 -18.37 4.88 1.36
N THR A 68 -19.03 4.02 2.12
CA THR A 68 -20.23 4.40 2.89
C THR A 68 -19.88 5.38 4.00
N LYS A 69 -18.75 5.17 4.68
CA LYS A 69 -18.30 6.01 5.79
C LYS A 69 -17.67 7.33 5.31
N LEU A 70 -16.95 7.29 4.19
CA LEU A 70 -16.25 8.45 3.63
C LEU A 70 -17.04 9.16 2.52
N GLU A 71 -18.22 8.67 2.15
CA GLU A 71 -19.08 9.09 1.03
C GLU A 71 -18.50 8.82 -0.38
N ASN A 72 -17.19 8.98 -0.56
CA ASN A 72 -16.45 8.63 -1.78
C ASN A 72 -15.01 8.22 -1.45
N LEU A 73 -14.27 7.68 -2.43
CA LEU A 73 -12.85 7.35 -2.32
C LEU A 73 -12.05 8.12 -3.35
N ASP A 74 -11.15 9.00 -2.90
CA ASP A 74 -10.23 9.73 -3.79
C ASP A 74 -8.88 9.02 -3.92
N GLU A 75 -8.51 8.22 -2.93
CA GLU A 75 -7.20 7.59 -2.81
C GLU A 75 -7.34 6.17 -2.23
N ALA A 76 -6.51 5.25 -2.71
CA ALA A 76 -6.32 3.94 -2.08
C ALA A 76 -4.83 3.64 -1.94
N ILE A 77 -4.41 3.21 -0.76
CA ILE A 77 -3.03 2.89 -0.44
C ILE A 77 -2.96 1.41 -0.07
N PHE A 78 -2.21 0.65 -0.85
CA PHE A 78 -1.77 -0.70 -0.50
C PHE A 78 -0.38 -0.62 0.11
N TYR A 79 -0.25 -0.93 1.39
CA TYR A 79 1.00 -0.84 2.13
C TYR A 79 1.45 -2.24 2.56
N PHE A 80 2.51 -2.76 1.92
CA PHE A 80 3.21 -3.97 2.32
C PHE A 80 4.41 -3.63 3.22
N ASP A 81 4.35 -4.03 4.49
CA ASP A 81 5.45 -3.85 5.45
C ASP A 81 6.17 -5.17 5.72
N ALA A 82 7.24 -5.42 4.96
CA ALA A 82 8.01 -6.65 5.07
C ALA A 82 8.66 -6.81 6.46
N SER A 83 9.04 -5.71 7.12
CA SER A 83 9.67 -5.76 8.45
C SER A 83 8.72 -6.31 9.51
N THR A 84 7.43 -5.95 9.42
CA THR A 84 6.39 -6.46 10.32
C THR A 84 6.13 -7.95 10.10
N PHE A 85 6.25 -8.44 8.87
CA PHE A 85 6.08 -9.87 8.60
C PHE A 85 7.30 -10.71 8.96
N CYS A 86 8.51 -10.13 8.96
CA CYS A 86 9.71 -10.83 9.38
C CYS A 86 9.63 -11.31 10.85
N SER A 87 8.98 -10.56 11.75
CA SER A 87 8.77 -10.99 13.13
C SER A 87 7.66 -12.03 13.30
N GLN A 88 6.76 -12.17 12.32
CA GLN A 88 5.67 -13.16 12.34
C GLN A 88 6.11 -14.49 11.70
N PHE A 89 6.95 -14.42 10.67
CA PHE A 89 7.42 -15.55 9.88
C PHE A 89 8.95 -15.60 9.87
N GLU A 90 9.55 -15.71 11.06
CA GLU A 90 11.00 -15.69 11.24
C GLU A 90 11.71 -16.88 10.58
N LEU A 91 11.04 -18.04 10.53
CA LEU A 91 11.60 -19.31 10.06
C LEU A 91 10.81 -19.86 8.87
N ASP A 92 11.51 -20.52 7.96
CA ASP A 92 10.91 -21.22 6.82
C ASP A 92 10.31 -22.56 7.26
N ARG A 93 9.13 -22.49 7.88
CA ARG A 93 8.34 -23.65 8.29
C ARG A 93 7.28 -23.97 7.24
N THR A 94 7.15 -25.25 6.89
CA THR A 94 6.20 -25.68 5.86
C THR A 94 4.75 -25.49 6.31
N GLU A 95 4.48 -25.72 7.60
CA GLU A 95 3.18 -25.52 8.24
C GLU A 95 2.71 -24.05 8.20
N ASP A 96 3.63 -23.10 8.09
CA ASP A 96 3.30 -21.66 8.06
C ASP A 96 3.03 -21.15 6.63
N ILE A 97 3.25 -21.96 5.59
CA ILE A 97 3.15 -21.51 4.18
C ILE A 97 1.74 -20.99 3.85
N SER A 98 0.71 -21.79 4.12
CA SER A 98 -0.67 -21.41 3.79
C SER A 98 -1.08 -20.14 4.56
N ASN A 99 -0.85 -20.12 5.87
CA ASN A 99 -1.18 -18.97 6.71
C ASN A 99 -0.38 -17.71 6.33
N GLY A 100 0.88 -17.86 5.92
CA GLY A 100 1.72 -16.74 5.49
C GLY A 100 1.27 -16.14 4.17
N ILE A 101 0.90 -16.97 3.18
CA ILE A 101 0.29 -16.50 1.93
C ILE A 101 -1.00 -15.73 2.23
N ASP A 102 -1.86 -16.30 3.07
CA ASP A 102 -3.12 -15.68 3.46
C ASP A 102 -2.94 -14.34 4.19
N SER A 103 -1.97 -14.28 5.08
CA SER A 103 -1.67 -13.09 5.88
C SER A 103 -1.00 -11.97 5.08
N MET A 104 -0.14 -12.33 4.12
CA MET A 104 0.74 -11.39 3.43
C MET A 104 0.31 -11.03 2.00
N ILE A 105 -0.38 -11.90 1.25
CA ILE A 105 -0.68 -11.64 -0.17
C ILE A 105 -2.14 -11.81 -0.57
N SER A 106 -2.88 -12.77 -0.02
CA SER A 106 -4.28 -13.05 -0.42
C SER A 106 -5.16 -11.79 -0.32
N GLY A 107 -5.02 -11.03 0.78
CA GLY A 107 -5.78 -9.79 0.99
C GLY A 107 -5.52 -8.72 -0.07
N PHE A 108 -4.29 -8.58 -0.56
CA PHE A 108 -3.95 -7.63 -1.61
C PHE A 108 -4.49 -8.07 -2.97
N LEU A 109 -4.44 -9.36 -3.29
CA LEU A 109 -5.01 -9.91 -4.52
C LEU A 109 -6.53 -9.68 -4.58
N TYR A 110 -7.24 -10.01 -3.50
CA TYR A 110 -8.69 -9.77 -3.44
C TYR A 110 -9.02 -8.27 -3.46
N SER A 111 -8.35 -7.46 -2.64
CA SER A 111 -8.69 -6.04 -2.52
C SER A 111 -8.38 -5.24 -3.78
N SER A 112 -7.24 -5.48 -4.42
CA SER A 112 -6.89 -4.77 -5.66
C SER A 112 -7.87 -5.09 -6.79
N ASN A 113 -8.32 -6.34 -6.89
CA ASN A 113 -9.25 -6.77 -7.92
C ASN A 113 -10.67 -6.26 -7.66
N GLU A 114 -11.15 -6.34 -6.42
CA GLU A 114 -12.45 -5.76 -6.03
C GLU A 114 -12.46 -4.24 -6.12
N LEU A 115 -11.36 -3.57 -5.76
CA LEU A 115 -11.21 -2.13 -5.92
C LEU A 115 -11.27 -1.76 -7.41
N LEU A 116 -10.55 -2.47 -8.28
CA LEU A 116 -10.59 -2.19 -9.72
C LEU A 116 -11.99 -2.35 -10.30
N LYS A 117 -12.72 -3.41 -9.95
CA LYS A 117 -14.12 -3.58 -10.36
C LYS A 117 -14.98 -2.41 -9.92
N ARG A 118 -14.77 -1.94 -8.68
CA ARG A 118 -15.51 -0.79 -8.14
C ARG A 118 -15.16 0.51 -8.85
N ILE A 119 -13.88 0.75 -9.14
CA ILE A 119 -13.42 1.91 -9.91
C ILE A 119 -14.02 1.88 -11.32
N ASP A 120 -13.96 0.75 -12.03
CA ASP A 120 -14.50 0.61 -13.39
C ASP A 120 -16.04 0.81 -13.42
N GLN A 121 -16.73 0.46 -12.34
CA GLN A 121 -18.17 0.68 -12.18
C GLN A 121 -18.51 2.18 -11.99
N ARG A 122 -17.72 2.90 -11.19
CA ARG A 122 -18.00 4.30 -10.81
C ARG A 122 -17.43 5.30 -11.81
N LYS A 123 -16.26 5.00 -12.39
CA LYS A 123 -15.47 5.88 -13.27
C LYS A 123 -15.18 7.25 -12.64
N GLU A 124 -15.12 7.28 -11.31
CA GLU A 124 -14.74 8.46 -10.53
C GLU A 124 -13.21 8.55 -10.47
N LYS A 125 -12.67 9.76 -10.38
CA LYS A 125 -11.22 9.97 -10.35
C LYS A 125 -10.64 9.47 -9.05
N ILE A 126 -9.65 8.57 -9.14
CA ILE A 126 -8.98 7.97 -7.99
C ILE A 126 -7.48 7.80 -8.24
N SER A 127 -6.69 7.93 -7.17
CA SER A 127 -5.26 7.64 -7.17
C SER A 127 -4.97 6.40 -6.32
N VAL A 128 -4.34 5.39 -6.92
CA VAL A 128 -3.95 4.15 -6.21
C VAL A 128 -2.44 4.14 -6.01
N LEU A 129 -2.00 3.94 -4.77
CA LEU A 129 -0.58 3.84 -4.43
C LEU A 129 -0.25 2.45 -3.88
N PHE A 130 0.78 1.82 -4.44
CA PHE A 130 1.40 0.61 -3.88
C PHE A 130 2.71 0.99 -3.21
N LEU A 131 2.78 0.85 -1.90
CA LEU A 131 3.95 1.11 -1.07
C LEU A 131 4.54 -0.19 -0.55
N VAL A 132 5.81 -0.42 -0.86
CA VAL A 132 6.59 -1.53 -0.30
C VAL A 132 7.63 -0.96 0.65
N LYS A 133 7.53 -1.29 1.93
CA LYS A 133 8.62 -1.11 2.88
C LYS A 133 9.45 -2.39 2.88
N GLU A 134 10.49 -2.36 2.05
CA GLU A 134 11.27 -3.54 1.68
C GLU A 134 12.16 -3.99 2.83
N TYR A 135 12.26 -5.31 3.02
CA TYR A 135 13.21 -5.91 3.93
C TYR A 135 14.12 -6.86 3.14
N PRO A 136 15.45 -6.86 3.41
CA PRO A 136 16.38 -7.57 2.55
C PRO A 136 16.25 -9.09 2.69
N SER A 137 16.24 -9.76 1.55
CA SER A 137 16.31 -11.20 1.42
C SER A 137 17.72 -11.73 1.71
N LYS A 138 17.83 -13.05 1.91
CA LYS A 138 19.13 -13.73 2.07
C LYS A 138 20.07 -13.47 0.89
N TYR A 139 19.56 -13.44 -0.33
CA TYR A 139 20.36 -13.16 -1.52
C TYR A 139 20.96 -11.75 -1.49
N GLU A 140 20.15 -10.75 -1.13
CA GLU A 140 20.59 -9.35 -1.07
C GLU A 140 21.61 -9.10 0.05
N LEU A 141 21.50 -9.77 1.19
CA LEU A 141 22.51 -9.64 2.25
C LEU A 141 23.86 -10.23 1.84
N ILE A 142 23.85 -11.39 1.17
CA ILE A 142 25.08 -12.02 0.67
C ILE A 142 25.75 -11.13 -0.38
N SER A 143 24.98 -10.52 -1.28
CA SER A 143 25.52 -9.67 -2.35
C SER A 143 25.98 -8.29 -1.85
N SER A 144 25.35 -7.74 -0.82
CA SER A 144 25.63 -6.39 -0.29
C SER A 144 26.71 -6.32 0.79
N LYS A 145 27.21 -7.46 1.30
CA LYS A 145 28.16 -7.54 2.44
C LYS A 145 27.66 -6.86 3.72
N ALA A 146 26.35 -6.69 3.89
CA ALA A 146 25.77 -6.11 5.09
C ALA A 146 25.93 -7.08 6.29
N VAL A 147 26.68 -6.67 7.31
CA VAL A 147 26.95 -7.47 8.52
C VAL A 147 25.93 -7.14 9.61
N GLY A 148 25.41 -8.17 10.29
CA GLY A 148 24.59 -8.00 11.50
C GLY A 148 23.09 -7.85 11.27
N LEU A 149 22.61 -8.06 10.04
CA LEU A 149 21.18 -8.07 9.72
C LEU A 149 20.68 -9.51 9.51
N VAL A 150 19.57 -9.86 10.16
CA VAL A 150 18.87 -11.13 9.90
C VAL A 150 18.06 -10.96 8.62
N PRO A 151 18.24 -11.81 7.58
CA PRO A 151 17.47 -11.71 6.34
C PRO A 151 16.00 -12.06 6.57
N ALA A 152 15.13 -11.55 5.71
CA ALA A 152 13.77 -12.08 5.59
C ALA A 152 13.81 -13.59 5.30
N SER A 153 12.87 -14.33 5.89
CA SER A 153 12.59 -15.71 5.52
C SER A 153 12.20 -15.81 4.04
N THR A 154 12.26 -17.02 3.48
CA THR A 154 11.89 -17.27 2.09
C THR A 154 10.45 -16.88 1.85
N ILE A 155 9.53 -17.24 2.74
CA ILE A 155 8.10 -16.91 2.58
C ILE A 155 7.84 -15.39 2.56
N VAL A 156 8.50 -14.62 3.42
CA VAL A 156 8.35 -13.15 3.44
C VAL A 156 8.97 -12.52 2.19
N SER A 157 10.15 -12.98 1.78
CA SER A 157 10.82 -12.52 0.55
C SER A 157 9.97 -12.80 -0.69
N THR A 158 9.34 -13.98 -0.76
CA THR A 158 8.42 -14.36 -1.83
C THR A 158 7.16 -13.50 -1.81
N ALA A 159 6.56 -13.25 -0.64
CA ALA A 159 5.39 -12.40 -0.52
C ALA A 159 5.69 -10.94 -0.95
N GLN A 160 6.84 -10.39 -0.56
CA GLN A 160 7.30 -9.06 -1.02
C GLN A 160 7.42 -8.99 -2.54
N ALA A 161 8.04 -10.00 -3.15
CA ALA A 161 8.17 -10.09 -4.61
C ALA A 161 6.81 -10.22 -5.29
N ALA A 162 5.91 -11.04 -4.73
CA ALA A 162 4.54 -11.20 -5.23
C ALA A 162 3.74 -9.90 -5.16
N PHE A 163 3.88 -9.13 -4.08
CA PHE A 163 3.26 -7.81 -3.96
C PHE A 163 3.80 -6.83 -5.01
N CYS A 164 5.11 -6.82 -5.25
CA CYS A 164 5.69 -5.98 -6.31
C CYS A 164 5.14 -6.36 -7.70
N ALA A 165 5.09 -7.66 -8.01
CA ALA A 165 4.55 -8.16 -9.27
C ALA A 165 3.06 -7.83 -9.43
N LEU A 166 2.28 -7.91 -8.35
CA LEU A 166 0.89 -7.47 -8.33
C LEU A 166 0.77 -5.99 -8.67
N ALA A 167 1.58 -5.13 -8.03
CA ALA A 167 1.55 -3.69 -8.23
C ALA A 167 1.92 -3.30 -9.68
N GLU A 168 2.97 -3.91 -10.23
CA GLU A 168 3.38 -3.74 -11.62
C GLU A 168 2.29 -4.18 -12.60
N SER A 169 1.69 -5.35 -12.35
CA SER A 169 0.58 -5.88 -13.16
C SER A 169 -0.64 -4.98 -13.10
N PHE A 170 -1.00 -4.50 -11.91
CA PHE A 170 -2.10 -3.55 -11.71
C PHE A 170 -1.84 -2.27 -12.51
N SER A 171 -0.67 -1.66 -12.35
CA SER A 171 -0.31 -0.40 -13.01
C SER A 171 -0.36 -0.50 -14.54
N THR A 172 0.07 -1.62 -15.10
CA THR A 172 0.10 -1.85 -16.54
C THR A 172 -1.31 -2.14 -17.08
N ASN A 173 -2.10 -2.90 -16.34
CA ASN A 173 -3.48 -3.26 -16.71
C ASN A 173 -4.43 -2.07 -16.74
N VAL A 174 -4.09 -0.97 -16.05
CA VAL A 174 -4.97 0.20 -15.88
C VAL A 174 -4.46 1.47 -16.57
N ALA A 175 -3.40 1.35 -17.35
CA ALA A 175 -2.66 2.50 -17.84
C ALA A 175 -3.39 3.35 -18.90
N ASP A 176 -4.49 2.85 -19.45
CA ASP A 176 -5.34 3.50 -20.43
C ASP A 176 -6.58 4.19 -19.81
N ARG A 177 -6.78 4.06 -18.49
CA ARG A 177 -7.92 4.64 -17.76
C ARG A 177 -7.62 6.08 -17.32
N ASP A 178 -8.31 7.05 -17.89
CA ASP A 178 -8.12 8.48 -17.60
C ASP A 178 -8.60 8.92 -16.20
N TYR A 179 -9.47 8.13 -15.58
CA TYR A 179 -9.96 8.34 -14.21
C TYR A 179 -9.09 7.65 -13.13
N LEU A 180 -8.06 6.89 -13.51
CA LEU A 180 -7.23 6.15 -12.55
C LEU A 180 -5.75 6.50 -12.74
N SER A 181 -5.12 6.97 -11.66
CA SER A 181 -3.66 7.14 -11.62
C SER A 181 -3.02 6.16 -10.65
N VAL A 182 -1.81 5.69 -10.95
CA VAL A 182 -1.13 4.67 -10.15
C VAL A 182 0.28 5.13 -9.77
N ILE A 183 0.62 4.98 -8.50
CA ILE A 183 1.95 5.29 -7.95
C ILE A 183 2.55 4.02 -7.38
N LEU A 184 3.76 3.68 -7.82
CA LEU A 184 4.55 2.60 -7.27
C LEU A 184 5.68 3.19 -6.42
N ALA A 185 5.81 2.74 -5.17
CA ALA A 185 6.76 3.29 -4.21
C ALA A 185 7.51 2.21 -3.42
N LYS A 186 8.82 2.40 -3.25
CA LYS A 186 9.70 1.53 -2.45
C LYS A 186 10.43 2.33 -1.37
N CYS A 187 10.35 1.86 -0.14
CA CYS A 187 11.17 2.28 0.97
C CYS A 187 12.14 1.15 1.32
N SER A 188 13.34 1.18 0.75
CA SER A 188 14.40 0.21 1.06
C SER A 188 14.77 0.25 2.54
N TYR A 189 15.13 -0.88 3.14
CA TYR A 189 15.70 -0.96 4.49
C TYR A 189 16.88 -0.01 4.74
N SER A 190 17.64 0.31 3.70
CA SER A 190 18.77 1.26 3.76
C SER A 190 18.36 2.74 3.74
N ASN A 191 17.08 3.03 3.54
CA ASN A 191 16.55 4.39 3.49
C ASN A 191 16.51 5.00 4.91
N GLU A 192 16.96 6.24 5.06
CA GLU A 192 16.92 6.97 6.33
C GLU A 192 15.50 7.13 6.89
N LEU A 193 14.50 7.19 6.00
CA LEU A 193 13.08 7.32 6.39
C LEU A 193 12.46 6.00 6.81
N TYR A 194 13.15 4.86 6.67
CA TYR A 194 12.57 3.52 6.83
C TYR A 194 11.87 3.30 8.18
N LYS A 195 12.40 3.90 9.25
CA LYS A 195 11.85 3.77 10.61
C LYS A 195 10.85 4.88 10.98
N ASN A 196 10.65 5.86 10.11
CA ASN A 196 9.85 7.03 10.38
C ASN A 196 8.56 6.97 9.54
N GLU A 197 7.50 6.39 10.10
CA GLU A 197 6.21 6.24 9.40
C GLU A 197 5.61 7.60 9.01
N ASP A 198 5.79 8.64 9.85
CA ASP A 198 5.29 9.99 9.57
C ASP A 198 5.96 10.57 8.31
N ALA A 199 7.28 10.43 8.19
CA ALA A 199 8.00 10.91 7.01
C ALA A 199 7.64 10.11 5.74
N ILE A 200 7.34 8.81 5.86
CA ILE A 200 6.85 7.98 4.75
C ILE A 200 5.42 8.45 4.36
N ALA A 201 4.58 8.79 5.33
CA ALA A 201 3.24 9.32 5.10
C ALA A 201 3.29 10.70 4.44
N ASP A 202 4.14 11.62 4.89
CA ASP A 202 4.34 12.93 4.30
C ASP A 202 4.76 12.83 2.82
N TRP A 203 5.69 11.91 2.52
CA TRP A 203 6.10 11.64 1.15
C TRP A 203 4.94 11.07 0.31
N THR A 204 4.15 10.16 0.89
CA THR A 204 2.95 9.58 0.27
C THR A 204 1.94 10.66 -0.08
N VAL A 205 1.64 11.55 0.87
CA VAL A 205 0.75 12.70 0.70
C VAL A 205 1.22 13.62 -0.43
N SER A 206 2.51 13.98 -0.41
CA SER A 206 3.12 14.83 -1.43
C SER A 206 3.00 14.21 -2.83
N SER A 207 3.23 12.89 -2.92
CA SER A 207 3.13 12.13 -4.17
C SER A 207 1.70 12.08 -4.71
N LEU A 208 0.72 11.77 -3.85
CA LEU A 208 -0.70 11.74 -4.21
C LEU A 208 -1.20 13.12 -4.67
N ASN A 209 -0.82 14.18 -3.96
CA ASN A 209 -1.15 15.56 -4.34
C ASN A 209 -0.50 15.96 -5.68
N THR A 210 0.74 15.51 -5.93
CA THR A 210 1.44 15.77 -7.18
C THR A 210 0.68 15.16 -8.36
N VAL A 211 0.25 13.89 -8.27
CA VAL A 211 -0.49 13.22 -9.35
C VAL A 211 -1.86 13.86 -9.56
N LYS A 212 -2.59 14.19 -8.48
CA LYS A 212 -3.89 14.87 -8.56
C LYS A 212 -3.84 16.22 -9.27
N THR A 213 -2.71 16.92 -9.22
CA THR A 213 -2.53 18.25 -9.83
C THR A 213 -1.91 18.18 -11.23
N MET A 214 -1.62 17.00 -11.75
CA MET A 214 -1.10 16.84 -13.12
C MET A 214 -2.14 17.31 -14.14
N LYS A 215 -1.70 18.18 -15.06
CA LYS A 215 -2.56 18.68 -16.16
C LYS A 215 -2.87 17.61 -17.20
N ASN A 216 -1.93 16.68 -17.39
CA ASN A 216 -2.05 15.58 -18.35
C ASN A 216 -2.21 14.27 -17.59
N PRO A 217 -2.98 13.31 -18.13
CA PRO A 217 -3.02 11.96 -17.60
C PRO A 217 -1.63 11.36 -17.48
N GLN A 218 -1.43 10.54 -16.46
CA GLN A 218 -0.20 9.80 -16.26
C GLN A 218 0.02 8.84 -17.45
N THR A 219 1.23 8.83 -17.98
CA THR A 219 1.62 7.85 -19.02
C THR A 219 1.82 6.47 -18.42
N VAL A 220 1.67 5.42 -19.23
CA VAL A 220 1.96 4.02 -18.84
C VAL A 220 3.33 3.88 -18.18
N LYS A 221 4.35 4.54 -18.76
CA LYS A 221 5.72 4.52 -18.22
C LYS A 221 5.79 5.12 -16.82
N GLN A 222 5.10 6.24 -16.58
CA GLN A 222 5.07 6.88 -15.27
C GLN A 222 4.32 6.01 -14.25
N ALA A 223 3.20 5.38 -14.65
CA ALA A 223 2.41 4.50 -13.79
C ALA A 223 3.17 3.24 -13.37
N GLY A 224 3.99 2.68 -14.27
CA GLY A 224 4.79 1.47 -14.02
C GLY A 224 6.18 1.72 -13.41
N THR A 225 6.54 2.97 -13.07
CA THR A 225 7.88 3.26 -12.52
C THR A 225 7.87 3.24 -10.99
N TRP A 226 8.75 2.42 -10.39
CA TRP A 226 8.99 2.44 -8.95
C TRP A 226 9.73 3.71 -8.52
N ASN A 227 9.15 4.44 -7.56
CA ASN A 227 9.72 5.64 -6.97
C ASN A 227 10.35 5.31 -5.62
N LYS A 228 11.51 5.91 -5.33
CA LYS A 228 12.12 5.84 -4.00
C LYS A 228 11.40 6.79 -3.04
N VAL A 229 10.93 6.28 -1.90
CA VAL A 229 10.38 7.12 -0.82
C VAL A 229 11.42 8.14 -0.36
N GLY A 230 11.01 9.40 -0.21
CA GLY A 230 11.89 10.55 0.04
C GLY A 230 12.47 11.21 -1.22
N GLY A 231 12.36 10.56 -2.39
CA GLY A 231 12.73 11.14 -3.67
C GLY A 231 11.62 11.99 -4.29
N LYS A 232 11.92 12.75 -5.35
CA LYS A 232 10.88 13.41 -6.14
C LYS A 232 10.13 12.38 -6.98
N LEU A 233 8.81 12.48 -7.04
CA LEU A 233 7.98 11.65 -7.89
C LEU A 233 8.35 11.87 -9.36
N GLN A 234 8.56 10.79 -10.11
CA GLN A 234 8.88 10.89 -11.53
C GLN A 234 7.63 11.19 -12.35
N THR A 235 7.31 12.48 -12.53
CA THR A 235 6.16 12.93 -13.33
C THR A 235 6.48 13.15 -14.81
N GLY A 236 7.65 12.71 -15.29
CA GLY A 236 8.15 12.94 -16.66
C GLY A 236 8.35 14.42 -17.02
N PHE A 237 9.29 14.70 -17.92
CA PHE A 237 9.38 16.01 -18.56
C PHE A 237 8.40 16.07 -19.73
N ALA A 238 7.53 17.08 -19.75
CA ALA A 238 6.86 17.48 -20.99
C ALA A 238 7.90 18.18 -21.87
N LEU A 239 8.60 17.43 -22.73
CA LEU A 239 9.30 18.04 -23.85
C LEU A 239 8.24 18.68 -24.73
N PHE A 240 8.31 20.01 -24.86
CA PHE A 240 7.43 20.81 -25.71
C PHE A 240 7.32 20.15 -27.10
N ARG A 241 6.08 19.94 -27.56
CA ARG A 241 5.78 19.57 -28.95
C ARG A 241 6.04 20.75 -29.87
#